data_AF-A0A5B7V4Y5-F1
#
_entry.id   AF-A0A5B7V4Y5-F1
#
_cell.length_a   1.000
_cell.length_b   1.000
_cell.length_c   1.000
_cell.angle_alpha   90.00
_cell.angle_beta   90.00
_cell.angle_gamma   90.00
#
_symmetry.space_group_name_H-M   'P 1'
#
loop_
_entity.id
_entity.type
_entity.pdbx_description
1 polymer ?
#
loop_
_entity_poly.entity_id
_entity_poly.type
_entity_poly.pdbx_seq_one_letter_code
_entity_poly.pdbx_strand_id
1 'polypeptide(L)'
;MADEDTATDRPRSTAAAVLGDLRAIDGALYAAVAATPTPTLDRALRRLSHAADHSKISFAVAAGLALVPGRPRRAALAGTGAVALASVAANLFGKRMVRRRRPDREQARVVVDRHVPMPQSASFPSGHTASAAAFATAVGVVLPAAAVPLGALAVAVGYSRVHTGVHYPGDVAAGAVLGLAAAAVSLAVVRLPPDRHSG
;
A
#
# COMPACT_ATOMS: atom_id res chain seq x y z
N MET A 1 -5.53 -58.89 17.25
CA MET A 1 -4.52 -58.10 16.52
C MET A 1 -5.17 -56.76 16.23
N ALA A 2 -5.06 -55.83 17.18
CA ALA A 2 -5.52 -54.46 17.08
C ALA A 2 -4.33 -53.61 16.61
N ASP A 3 -4.51 -52.71 15.65
CA ASP A 3 -4.63 -51.28 15.95
C ASP A 3 -5.08 -50.54 14.68
N GLU A 4 -6.18 -49.79 14.80
CA GLU A 4 -6.68 -48.86 13.79
C GLU A 4 -5.77 -47.63 13.79
N ASP A 5 -5.15 -47.36 12.64
CA ASP A 5 -4.42 -46.13 12.36
C ASP A 5 -5.42 -44.97 12.25
N THR A 6 -5.92 -44.53 13.40
CA THR A 6 -6.82 -43.40 13.54
C THR A 6 -5.95 -42.15 13.61
N ALA A 7 -5.46 -41.71 12.45
CA ALA A 7 -4.76 -40.44 12.30
C ALA A 7 -5.68 -39.31 12.81
N THR A 8 -5.38 -38.84 14.02
CA THR A 8 -6.10 -37.75 14.68
C THR A 8 -6.00 -36.49 13.84
N ASP A 9 -7.08 -36.13 13.13
CA ASP A 9 -7.26 -34.82 12.51
C ASP A 9 -7.39 -33.77 13.63
N ARG A 10 -6.27 -33.19 14.05
CA ARG A 10 -6.29 -32.15 15.09
C ARG A 10 -7.06 -30.96 14.53
N PRO A 11 -8.11 -30.46 15.22
CA PRO A 11 -8.86 -29.32 14.75
C PRO A 11 -7.89 -28.14 14.58
N ARG A 12 -7.75 -27.65 13.34
CA ARG A 12 -7.04 -26.40 13.07
C ARG A 12 -7.64 -25.35 14.00
N SER A 13 -6.81 -24.63 14.75
CA SER A 13 -7.30 -23.56 15.63
C SER A 13 -8.19 -22.61 14.81
N THR A 14 -9.28 -22.12 15.39
CA THR A 14 -10.22 -21.22 14.69
C THR A 14 -9.50 -20.07 13.99
N ALA A 15 -8.42 -19.55 14.59
CA ALA A 15 -7.55 -18.55 14.00
C ALA A 15 -6.83 -19.02 12.72
N ALA A 16 -6.31 -20.25 12.69
CA ALA A 16 -5.68 -20.82 11.50
C ALA A 16 -6.69 -21.04 10.36
N ALA A 17 -7.93 -21.43 10.69
CA ALA A 17 -9.02 -21.55 9.71
C ALA A 17 -9.38 -20.19 9.11
N VAL A 18 -9.63 -19.17 9.95
CA VAL A 18 -9.94 -17.80 9.50
C VAL A 18 -8.81 -17.22 8.63
N LEU A 19 -7.55 -17.43 9.01
CA LEU A 19 -6.41 -17.00 8.19
C LEU A 19 -6.35 -17.73 6.84
N GLY A 20 -6.80 -18.99 6.79
CA GLY A 20 -6.97 -19.75 5.55
C GLY A 20 -8.03 -19.11 4.65
N ASP A 21 -9.21 -18.82 5.20
CA ASP A 21 -10.32 -18.21 4.47
C ASP A 21 -9.95 -16.83 3.91
N LEU A 22 -9.30 -15.99 4.72
CA LEU A 22 -8.82 -14.69 4.28
C LEU A 22 -7.82 -14.80 3.12
N ARG A 23 -6.91 -15.77 3.15
CA ARG A 23 -5.96 -16.00 2.04
C ARG A 23 -6.67 -16.49 0.77
N ALA A 24 -7.69 -17.34 0.92
CA ALA A 24 -8.48 -17.83 -0.19
C ALA A 24 -9.26 -16.69 -0.86
N ILE A 25 -9.90 -15.82 -0.07
CA ILE A 25 -10.60 -14.63 -0.56
C ILE A 25 -9.63 -13.69 -1.28
N ASP A 26 -8.47 -13.41 -0.68
CA ASP A 26 -7.47 -12.51 -1.27
C ASP A 26 -6.93 -13.04 -2.61
N GLY A 27 -6.72 -14.36 -2.70
CA GLY A 27 -6.37 -15.05 -3.94
C GLY A 27 -7.48 -14.98 -5.00
N ALA A 28 -8.74 -15.20 -4.60
CA ALA A 28 -9.89 -15.14 -5.50
C ALA A 28 -10.10 -13.73 -6.08
N LEU A 29 -9.98 -12.70 -5.25
CA LEU A 29 -10.06 -11.31 -5.69
C LEU A 29 -8.93 -10.98 -6.68
N TYR A 30 -7.71 -11.43 -6.40
CA TYR A 30 -6.60 -11.28 -7.33
C TYR A 30 -6.86 -11.99 -8.67
N ALA A 31 -7.31 -13.24 -8.63
CA ALA A 31 -7.62 -14.02 -9.82
C ALA A 31 -8.73 -13.37 -10.67
N ALA A 32 -9.76 -12.82 -10.03
CA ALA A 32 -10.83 -12.10 -10.72
C ALA A 32 -10.30 -10.86 -11.48
N VAL A 33 -9.42 -10.07 -10.84
CA VAL A 33 -8.77 -8.92 -11.50
C VAL A 33 -7.89 -9.38 -12.65
N ALA A 34 -7.11 -10.44 -12.46
CA ALA A 34 -6.23 -11.00 -13.48
C ALA A 34 -7.01 -11.50 -14.70
N ALA A 35 -8.14 -12.19 -14.48
CA ALA A 35 -8.96 -12.77 -15.53
C ALA A 35 -9.84 -11.76 -16.29
N THR A 36 -10.09 -10.58 -15.73
CA THR A 36 -10.96 -9.56 -16.34
C THR A 36 -10.22 -8.78 -17.44
N PRO A 37 -10.64 -8.82 -18.72
CA PRO A 37 -10.00 -8.05 -19.79
C PRO A 37 -10.27 -6.55 -19.66
N THR A 38 -9.22 -5.72 -19.68
CA THR A 38 -9.33 -4.26 -19.57
C THR A 38 -8.34 -3.52 -20.47
N PRO A 39 -8.32 -3.81 -21.78
CA PRO A 39 -7.27 -3.33 -22.69
C PRO A 39 -7.13 -1.80 -22.72
N THR A 40 -8.25 -1.07 -22.51
CA THR A 40 -8.28 0.39 -22.45
C THR A 40 -7.59 0.96 -21.20
N LEU A 41 -7.58 0.21 -20.08
CA LEU A 41 -7.02 0.65 -18.81
C LEU A 41 -5.57 0.18 -18.60
N ASP A 42 -5.18 -0.94 -19.22
CA ASP A 42 -3.90 -1.61 -18.98
C ASP A 42 -2.70 -0.69 -19.13
N ARG A 43 -2.69 0.12 -20.20
CA ARG A 43 -1.61 1.08 -20.45
C ARG A 43 -1.54 2.18 -19.39
N ALA A 44 -2.69 2.72 -18.99
CA ALA A 44 -2.77 3.80 -18.00
C ALA A 44 -2.33 3.30 -16.62
N LEU A 45 -2.83 2.13 -16.20
CA LEU A 45 -2.51 1.52 -14.92
C LEU A 45 -1.05 1.07 -14.83
N ARG A 46 -0.48 0.53 -15.92
CA ARG A 46 0.95 0.22 -15.99
C ARG A 46 1.81 1.48 -15.83
N ARG A 47 1.47 2.56 -16.54
CA ARG A 47 2.17 3.85 -16.43
C ARG A 47 2.05 4.44 -15.02
N LEU A 48 0.85 4.37 -14.43
CA LEU A 48 0.63 4.81 -13.05
C LEU A 48 1.48 4.01 -12.07
N SER A 49 1.56 2.69 -12.23
CA SER A 49 2.40 1.83 -11.41
C SER A 49 3.88 2.24 -11.50
N HIS A 50 4.39 2.54 -12.70
CA HIS A 50 5.76 3.05 -12.86
C HIS A 50 5.98 4.45 -12.30
N ALA A 51 5.00 5.34 -12.46
CA ALA A 51 5.08 6.69 -11.90
C ALA A 51 5.02 6.69 -10.37
N ALA A 52 4.37 5.69 -9.77
CA ALA A 52 4.37 5.49 -8.33
C ALA A 52 5.71 4.99 -7.78
N ASP A 53 6.58 4.39 -8.62
CA ASP A 53 7.88 3.88 -8.19
C ASP A 53 8.71 4.99 -7.54
N HIS A 54 9.36 4.67 -6.42
CA HIS A 54 10.16 5.61 -5.62
C HIS A 54 9.38 6.84 -5.10
N SER A 55 8.04 6.76 -5.02
CA SER A 55 7.17 7.85 -4.58
C SER A 55 7.29 9.14 -5.42
N LYS A 56 7.67 9.03 -6.71
CA LYS A 56 7.88 10.19 -7.59
C LYS A 56 6.66 11.12 -7.66
N ILE A 57 5.45 10.56 -7.77
CA ILE A 57 4.23 11.38 -7.81
C ILE A 57 4.07 12.19 -6.52
N SER A 58 4.23 11.56 -5.35
CA SER A 58 4.15 12.24 -4.06
C SER A 58 5.18 13.36 -3.94
N PHE A 59 6.43 13.11 -4.33
CA PHE A 59 7.49 14.12 -4.27
C PHE A 59 7.28 15.27 -5.27
N ALA A 60 6.75 15.00 -6.45
CA ALA A 60 6.41 16.05 -7.42
C ALA A 60 5.32 16.97 -6.86
N VAL A 61 4.25 16.41 -6.27
CA VAL A 61 3.20 17.20 -5.61
C VAL A 61 3.77 17.95 -4.41
N ALA A 62 4.60 17.32 -3.58
CA ALA A 62 5.23 17.97 -2.44
C ALA A 62 6.10 19.16 -2.85
N ALA A 63 6.88 19.02 -3.93
CA ALA A 63 7.72 20.08 -4.46
C ALA A 63 6.86 21.29 -4.88
N GLY A 64 5.77 21.07 -5.61
CA GLY A 64 4.83 22.14 -5.98
C GLY A 64 4.21 22.83 -4.76
N LEU A 65 3.77 22.06 -3.76
CA LEU A 65 3.22 22.60 -2.51
C LEU A 65 4.26 23.38 -1.69
N ALA A 66 5.54 23.00 -1.73
CA ALA A 66 6.60 23.65 -0.97
C ALA A 66 6.94 25.06 -1.46
N LEU A 67 6.63 25.37 -2.73
CA LEU A 67 6.82 26.69 -3.32
C LEU A 67 5.92 27.76 -2.67
N VAL A 68 4.76 27.37 -2.15
CA VAL A 68 3.80 28.29 -1.55
C VAL A 68 3.95 28.30 -0.01
N PRO A 69 4.28 29.45 0.60
CA PRO A 69 4.48 29.53 2.05
C PRO A 69 3.18 29.26 2.83
N GLY A 70 3.32 28.99 4.14
CA GLY A 70 2.18 28.75 5.03
C GLY A 70 1.66 27.30 4.96
N ARG A 71 0.34 27.14 4.81
CA ARG A 71 -0.32 25.82 4.86
C ARG A 71 0.19 24.83 3.80
N PRO A 72 0.42 25.21 2.52
CA PRO A 72 0.91 24.29 1.50
C PRO A 72 2.30 23.73 1.81
N ARG A 73 3.26 24.58 2.19
CA ARG A 73 4.59 24.13 2.62
C ARG A 73 4.54 23.19 3.83
N ARG A 74 3.68 23.46 4.82
CA ARG A 74 3.47 22.55 5.96
C ARG A 74 2.88 21.20 5.52
N ALA A 75 1.95 21.22 4.56
CA ALA A 75 1.39 20.01 3.98
C ALA A 75 2.46 19.20 3.24
N ALA A 76 3.35 19.86 2.50
CA ALA A 76 4.49 19.21 1.85
C ALA A 76 5.41 18.54 2.87
N LEU A 77 5.77 19.22 3.96
CA LEU A 77 6.61 18.66 5.03
C LEU A 77 5.95 17.47 5.73
N ALA A 78 4.67 17.57 6.07
CA ALA A 78 3.92 16.46 6.66
C ALA A 78 3.78 15.30 5.67
N GLY A 79 3.53 15.58 4.40
CA GLY A 79 3.41 14.58 3.34
C GLY A 79 4.73 13.81 3.12
N THR A 80 5.85 14.51 2.99
CA THR A 80 7.16 13.87 2.79
C THR A 80 7.63 13.11 4.02
N GLY A 81 7.41 13.65 5.22
CA GLY A 81 7.65 12.95 6.47
C GLY A 81 6.85 11.65 6.58
N ALA A 82 5.55 11.69 6.23
CA ALA A 82 4.70 10.52 6.22
C ALA A 82 5.16 9.45 5.20
N VAL A 83 5.58 9.86 4.00
CA VAL A 83 6.16 8.96 2.98
C VAL A 83 7.43 8.27 3.50
N ALA A 84 8.34 9.02 4.13
CA ALA A 84 9.57 8.47 4.69
C ALA A 84 9.27 7.43 5.78
N LEU A 85 8.38 7.76 6.72
CA LEU A 85 7.94 6.86 7.79
C LEU A 85 7.29 5.58 7.24
N ALA A 86 6.36 5.73 6.29
CA ALA A 86 5.69 4.59 5.66
C ALA A 86 6.68 3.68 4.92
N SER A 87 7.65 4.26 4.21
CA SER A 87 8.65 3.50 3.45
C SER A 87 9.58 2.70 4.36
N VAL A 88 10.06 3.32 5.45
CA VAL A 88 10.88 2.63 6.46
C VAL A 88 10.08 1.52 7.11
N ALA A 89 8.86 1.81 7.57
CA ALA A 89 8.03 0.82 8.22
C ALA A 89 7.71 -0.37 7.28
N ALA A 90 7.33 -0.10 6.03
CA ALA A 90 7.03 -1.15 5.04
C ALA A 90 8.25 -2.04 4.79
N ASN A 91 9.45 -1.47 4.71
CA ASN A 91 10.69 -2.23 4.55
C ASN A 91 11.01 -3.09 5.79
N LEU A 92 10.81 -2.54 7.00
CA LEU A 92 11.02 -3.28 8.25
C LEU A 92 10.03 -4.43 8.42
N PHE A 93 8.74 -4.19 8.17
CA PHE A 93 7.72 -5.24 8.17
C PHE A 93 8.01 -6.29 7.10
N GLY A 94 8.39 -5.87 5.88
CA GLY A 94 8.77 -6.77 4.81
C GLY A 94 9.95 -7.69 5.17
N LYS A 95 10.96 -7.15 5.86
CA LYS A 95 12.12 -7.93 6.34
C LYS A 95 11.77 -8.88 7.50
N ARG A 96 10.77 -8.55 8.32
CA ARG A 96 10.36 -9.38 9.48
C ARG A 96 9.28 -10.40 9.14
N MET A 97 8.41 -10.10 8.17
CA MET A 97 7.28 -10.94 7.77
C MET A 97 7.60 -11.86 6.57
N VAL A 98 8.87 -12.26 6.43
CA VAL A 98 9.32 -13.17 5.37
C VAL A 98 8.51 -14.46 5.44
N ARG A 99 7.50 -14.56 4.56
CA ARG A 99 6.94 -15.78 3.92
C ARG A 99 5.60 -15.55 3.20
N ARG A 100 5.15 -14.33 2.89
CA ARG A 100 4.09 -14.16 1.87
C ARG A 100 4.72 -14.16 0.47
N ARG A 101 4.53 -15.23 -0.31
CA ARG A 101 4.94 -15.24 -1.73
C ARG A 101 4.12 -14.19 -2.49
N ARG A 102 4.75 -13.49 -3.46
CA ARG A 102 4.04 -12.58 -4.38
C ARG A 102 3.00 -13.37 -5.19
N PRO A 103 1.97 -12.72 -5.77
CA PRO A 103 1.08 -13.38 -6.71
C PRO A 103 1.87 -13.98 -7.89
N ASP A 104 1.51 -15.20 -8.28
CA ASP A 104 2.04 -15.84 -9.48
C ASP A 104 1.25 -15.34 -10.69
N ARG A 105 1.90 -14.48 -11.49
CA ARG A 105 1.30 -13.88 -12.69
C ARG A 105 1.07 -14.89 -13.80
N GLU A 106 1.92 -15.91 -13.89
CA GLU A 106 1.84 -16.93 -14.92
C GLU A 106 0.67 -17.86 -14.61
N GLN A 107 0.58 -18.32 -13.36
CA GLN A 107 -0.54 -19.15 -12.91
C GLN A 107 -1.88 -18.42 -13.03
N ALA A 108 -1.93 -17.13 -12.69
CA ALA A 108 -3.12 -16.30 -12.83
C ALA A 108 -3.37 -15.78 -14.25
N ARG A 109 -2.52 -16.12 -15.23
CA ARG A 109 -2.62 -15.72 -16.64
C ARG A 109 -2.75 -14.20 -16.83
N VAL A 110 -2.03 -13.42 -16.02
CA VAL A 110 -2.00 -11.95 -16.17
C VAL A 110 -1.40 -11.60 -17.53
N VAL A 111 -2.17 -10.88 -18.34
CA VAL A 111 -1.76 -10.43 -19.69
C VAL A 111 -0.42 -9.70 -19.64
N VAL A 112 0.49 -10.04 -20.56
CA VAL A 112 1.87 -9.52 -20.62
C VAL A 112 1.91 -7.99 -20.66
N ASP A 113 0.95 -7.35 -21.33
CA ASP A 113 0.84 -5.89 -21.40
C ASP A 113 0.62 -5.21 -20.04
N ARG A 114 0.24 -5.96 -18.99
CA ARG A 114 0.09 -5.44 -17.63
C ARG A 114 1.39 -5.52 -16.83
N HIS A 115 2.41 -6.21 -17.32
CA HIS A 115 3.58 -6.53 -16.51
C HIS A 115 4.41 -5.28 -16.21
N VAL A 116 4.85 -5.20 -14.95
CA VAL A 116 5.91 -4.30 -14.48
C VAL A 116 7.03 -5.14 -13.87
N PRO A 117 8.27 -4.64 -13.75
CA PRO A 117 9.35 -5.37 -13.10
C PRO A 117 8.92 -5.91 -11.74
N MET A 118 9.12 -7.21 -11.51
CA MET A 118 8.74 -7.83 -10.24
C MET A 118 9.68 -7.32 -9.15
N PRO A 119 9.17 -6.70 -8.07
CA PRO A 119 10.05 -6.19 -7.03
C PRO A 119 10.73 -7.34 -6.29
N GLN A 120 12.02 -7.19 -6.00
CA GLN A 120 12.83 -8.21 -5.32
C GLN A 120 12.68 -8.19 -3.80
N SER A 121 12.05 -7.14 -3.24
CA SER A 121 11.70 -7.02 -1.84
C SER A 121 10.35 -7.70 -1.51
N ALA A 122 10.08 -7.92 -0.23
CA ALA A 122 8.88 -8.60 0.28
C ALA A 122 7.57 -8.03 -0.31
N SER A 123 6.57 -8.90 -0.50
CA SER A 123 5.23 -8.56 -0.98
C SER A 123 4.39 -7.80 0.04
N PHE A 124 4.58 -8.07 1.33
CA PHE A 124 3.71 -7.57 2.38
C PHE A 124 4.44 -6.65 3.35
N PRO A 125 3.87 -5.48 3.69
CA PRO A 125 2.76 -4.80 3.03
C PRO A 125 3.19 -4.13 1.71
N SER A 126 2.24 -3.64 0.92
CA SER A 126 2.55 -2.88 -0.31
C SER A 126 3.17 -1.51 0.02
N GLY A 127 4.49 -1.36 -0.21
CA GLY A 127 5.21 -0.10 0.03
C GLY A 127 4.69 1.08 -0.80
N HIS A 128 4.38 0.87 -2.08
CA HIS A 128 3.81 1.90 -2.96
C HIS A 128 2.47 2.42 -2.42
N THR A 129 1.60 1.50 -1.99
CA THR A 129 0.31 1.86 -1.41
C THR A 129 0.50 2.59 -0.07
N ALA A 130 1.41 2.11 0.77
CA ALA A 130 1.71 2.74 2.05
C ALA A 130 2.19 4.18 1.87
N SER A 131 3.16 4.43 0.99
CA SER A 131 3.64 5.78 0.72
C SER A 131 2.58 6.69 0.10
N ALA A 132 1.77 6.18 -0.84
CA ALA A 132 0.71 6.97 -1.45
C ALA A 132 -0.41 7.34 -0.46
N ALA A 133 -0.86 6.38 0.35
CA ALA A 133 -1.87 6.61 1.39
C ALA A 133 -1.34 7.55 2.49
N ALA A 134 -0.08 7.40 2.89
CA ALA A 134 0.57 8.28 3.86
C ALA A 134 0.61 9.72 3.38
N PHE A 135 1.06 9.93 2.14
CA PHE A 135 1.12 11.26 1.52
C PHE A 135 -0.27 11.90 1.43
N ALA A 136 -1.22 11.18 0.83
CA ALA A 136 -2.58 11.67 0.62
C ALA A 136 -3.26 12.07 1.93
N THR A 137 -3.09 11.25 2.97
CA THR A 137 -3.68 11.50 4.29
C THR A 137 -3.04 12.71 4.97
N ALA A 138 -1.70 12.76 5.03
CA ALA A 138 -0.99 13.85 5.67
C ALA A 138 -1.27 15.20 4.98
N VAL A 139 -1.23 15.24 3.66
CA VAL A 139 -1.56 16.45 2.89
C VAL A 139 -3.04 16.79 3.04
N GLY A 140 -3.94 15.82 2.94
CA GLY A 140 -5.39 16.03 3.06
C GLY A 140 -5.82 16.60 4.41
N VAL A 141 -5.17 16.22 5.51
CA VAL A 141 -5.43 16.80 6.84
C VAL A 141 -5.04 18.28 6.91
N VAL A 142 -3.95 18.68 6.24
CA VAL A 142 -3.48 20.09 6.25
C VAL A 142 -4.22 20.93 5.21
N LEU A 143 -4.52 20.35 4.05
CA LEU A 143 -5.24 20.93 2.90
C LEU A 143 -6.45 20.06 2.54
N PRO A 144 -7.62 20.27 3.18
CA PRO A 144 -8.82 19.44 2.96
C PRO A 144 -9.26 19.33 1.50
N ALA A 145 -9.09 20.38 0.71
CA ALA A 145 -9.40 20.37 -0.73
C ALA A 145 -8.57 19.35 -1.53
N ALA A 146 -7.39 18.95 -1.04
CA ALA A 146 -6.54 17.96 -1.68
C ALA A 146 -6.86 16.51 -1.25
N ALA A 147 -7.68 16.32 -0.21
CA ALA A 147 -7.93 15.00 0.37
C ALA A 147 -8.57 14.02 -0.61
N VAL A 148 -9.65 14.44 -1.29
CA VAL A 148 -10.36 13.62 -2.27
C VAL A 148 -9.48 13.27 -3.48
N PRO A 149 -8.86 14.24 -4.20
CA PRO A 149 -8.06 13.89 -5.38
C PRO A 149 -6.81 13.05 -5.03
N LEU A 150 -6.12 13.35 -3.93
CA LEU A 150 -4.97 12.56 -3.51
C LEU A 150 -5.37 11.18 -2.98
N GLY A 151 -6.52 11.08 -2.30
CA GLY A 151 -7.09 9.82 -1.86
C GLY A 151 -7.46 8.93 -3.04
N ALA A 152 -8.14 9.48 -4.05
CA ALA A 152 -8.46 8.76 -5.29
C ALA A 152 -7.19 8.28 -6.02
N LEU A 153 -6.15 9.13 -6.09
CA LEU A 153 -4.86 8.76 -6.63
C LEU A 153 -4.20 7.63 -5.83
N ALA A 154 -4.23 7.67 -4.49
CA ALA A 154 -3.68 6.61 -3.66
C ALA A 154 -4.40 5.27 -3.86
N VAL A 155 -5.73 5.29 -3.99
CA VAL A 155 -6.54 4.11 -4.35
C VAL A 155 -6.14 3.58 -5.73
N ALA A 156 -6.00 4.47 -6.72
CA ALA A 156 -5.58 4.08 -8.07
C ALA A 156 -4.17 3.47 -8.10
N VAL A 157 -3.22 4.01 -7.30
CA VAL A 157 -1.89 3.42 -7.12
C VAL A 157 -2.02 2.03 -6.53
N GLY A 158 -2.78 1.85 -5.44
CA GLY A 158 -3.03 0.54 -4.84
C GLY A 158 -3.61 -0.47 -5.82
N TYR A 159 -4.67 -0.08 -6.54
CA TYR A 159 -5.29 -0.91 -7.57
C TYR A 159 -4.30 -1.29 -8.69
N SER A 160 -3.49 -0.34 -9.16
CA SER A 160 -2.48 -0.62 -10.20
C SER A 160 -1.51 -1.73 -9.80
N ARG A 161 -1.21 -1.89 -8.50
CA ARG A 161 -0.32 -2.96 -8.00
C ARG A 161 -0.97 -4.34 -8.02
N VAL A 162 -2.28 -4.41 -7.81
CA VAL A 162 -3.06 -5.66 -8.00
C VAL A 162 -3.17 -5.96 -9.50
N HIS A 163 -3.53 -4.95 -10.28
CA HIS A 163 -3.73 -5.03 -11.73
C HIS A 163 -2.50 -5.54 -12.49
N THR A 164 -1.33 -5.02 -12.12
CA THR A 164 -0.04 -5.42 -12.71
C THR A 164 0.51 -6.72 -12.09
N GLY A 165 -0.21 -7.34 -11.16
CA GLY A 165 0.12 -8.64 -10.59
C GLY A 165 1.37 -8.67 -9.71
N VAL A 166 1.69 -7.57 -9.02
CA VAL A 166 2.80 -7.56 -8.06
C VAL A 166 2.35 -7.73 -6.61
N HIS A 167 1.07 -7.49 -6.31
CA HIS A 167 0.55 -7.50 -4.94
C HIS A 167 -0.86 -8.10 -4.90
N TYR A 168 -1.17 -8.78 -3.80
CA TYR A 168 -2.54 -9.16 -3.49
C TYR A 168 -3.33 -7.96 -2.93
N PRO A 169 -4.67 -7.92 -3.07
CA PRO A 169 -5.51 -6.91 -2.42
C PRO A 169 -5.23 -6.73 -0.92
N GLY A 170 -4.96 -7.80 -0.17
CA GLY A 170 -4.60 -7.72 1.25
C GLY A 170 -3.25 -7.03 1.50
N ASP A 171 -2.28 -7.14 0.59
CA ASP A 171 -1.02 -6.39 0.68
C ASP A 171 -1.27 -4.88 0.54
N VAL A 172 -2.21 -4.51 -0.35
CA VAL A 172 -2.62 -3.13 -0.60
C VAL A 172 -3.38 -2.58 0.61
N ALA A 173 -4.34 -3.32 1.15
CA ALA A 173 -5.07 -2.92 2.35
C ALA A 173 -4.15 -2.70 3.55
N ALA A 174 -3.23 -3.63 3.81
CA ALA A 174 -2.23 -3.48 4.88
C ALA A 174 -1.28 -2.30 4.62
N GLY A 175 -0.90 -2.07 3.36
CA GLY A 175 -0.14 -0.89 2.96
C GLY A 175 -0.89 0.41 3.29
N ALA A 176 -2.17 0.50 2.93
CA ALA A 176 -2.99 1.68 3.23
C ALA A 176 -3.09 1.95 4.74
N VAL A 177 -3.34 0.93 5.56
CA VAL A 177 -3.36 1.05 7.03
C VAL A 177 -2.02 1.55 7.58
N LEU A 178 -0.92 0.97 7.10
CA LEU A 178 0.42 1.42 7.48
C LEU A 178 0.67 2.89 7.09
N GLY A 179 0.20 3.29 5.91
CA GLY A 179 0.30 4.66 5.43
C GLY A 179 -0.49 5.65 6.29
N LEU A 180 -1.72 5.30 6.67
CA LEU A 180 -2.54 6.10 7.59
C LEU A 180 -1.83 6.29 8.94
N ALA A 181 -1.25 5.23 9.51
CA ALA A 181 -0.49 5.31 10.75
C ALA A 181 0.75 6.20 10.61
N ALA A 182 1.50 6.07 9.52
CA ALA A 182 2.65 6.92 9.24
C ALA A 182 2.27 8.40 9.07
N ALA A 183 1.13 8.69 8.44
CA ALA A 183 0.59 10.05 8.33
C ALA A 183 0.26 10.65 9.70
N ALA A 184 -0.40 9.88 10.57
CA ALA A 184 -0.71 10.33 11.93
C ALA A 184 0.55 10.70 12.71
N VAL A 185 1.59 9.86 12.66
CA VAL A 185 2.89 10.15 13.30
C VAL A 185 3.54 11.39 12.69
N SER A 186 3.57 11.51 11.36
CA SER A 186 4.19 12.68 10.73
C SER A 186 3.47 13.98 11.08
N LEU A 187 2.14 13.97 11.11
CA LEU A 187 1.32 15.12 11.48
C LEU A 187 1.54 15.54 12.94
N ALA A 188 1.74 14.58 13.84
CA ALA A 188 2.08 14.85 15.24
C ALA A 188 3.46 15.51 15.37
N VAL A 189 4.43 15.16 14.52
CA VAL A 189 5.78 15.75 14.54
C VAL A 189 5.81 17.14 13.88
N VAL A 190 5.04 17.35 12.80
CA VAL A 190 4.97 18.66 12.09
C VAL A 190 4.14 19.69 12.88
N ARG A 191 3.42 19.28 13.92
CA ARG A 191 2.84 20.16 14.93
C ARG A 191 3.72 20.15 16.18
N LEU A 192 4.49 21.22 16.40
CA LEU A 192 4.89 21.88 17.67
C LEU A 192 6.24 22.61 17.48
N PRO A 193 6.29 23.93 17.73
CA PRO A 193 6.69 24.39 19.06
C PRO A 193 5.47 24.65 19.96
N PRO A 194 5.57 24.42 21.28
CA PRO A 194 4.59 24.94 22.22
C PRO A 194 4.56 26.47 22.12
N ASP A 195 3.36 27.04 22.18
CA ASP A 195 3.19 28.48 22.33
C ASP A 195 3.94 28.88 23.61
N ARG A 196 5.04 29.61 23.45
CA ARG A 196 5.57 30.40 24.55
C ARG A 196 4.58 31.53 24.76
N HIS A 197 3.57 31.26 25.59
CA HIS A 197 2.83 32.33 26.24
C HIS A 197 3.83 33.05 27.15
N SER A 198 4.37 34.15 26.64
CA SER A 198 4.99 35.19 27.44
C SER A 198 3.87 35.84 28.28
N GLY A 199 3.72 35.36 29.50
CA GLY A 199 3.15 36.14 30.60
C GLY A 199 4.25 36.97 31.27
#